data_AF-A0A2J8WEW9-F1
#
_entry.id   AF-A0A2J8WEW9-F1
#
_cell.length_a   1.000
_cell.length_b   1.000
_cell.length_c   1.000
_cell.angle_alpha   90.00
_cell.angle_beta   90.00
_cell.angle_gamma   90.00
#
_symmetry.space_group_name_H-M   'P 1'
#
loop_
_entity.id
_entity.type
_entity.pdbx_description
1 polymer ?
#
loop_
_entity_poly.entity_id
_entity_poly.type
_entity_poly.pdbx_seq_one_letter_code
_entity_poly.pdbx_strand_id
1 'polypeptide(L)' 'MVQKKKFCPRLLDYLVIVGARHPSSDSVAQTPELLRRYPLEDHAEFPLPPDVVFFCQPEGCLSVRQRRMSLRDDT' A
#
# COMPACT_ATOMS: atom_id res chain seq x y z
N MET A 1 9.91 -33.15 10.95
CA MET A 1 9.49 -32.05 11.84
C MET A 1 8.22 -31.45 11.26
N VAL A 2 7.07 -31.65 11.89
CA VAL A 2 5.80 -31.09 11.41
C VAL A 2 5.85 -29.59 11.60
N GLN A 3 5.88 -28.81 10.52
CA GLN A 3 5.65 -27.37 10.59
C GLN A 3 4.22 -27.18 11.13
N LYS A 4 4.09 -26.75 12.39
CA LYS A 4 2.80 -26.28 12.91
C LYS A 4 2.33 -25.17 11.98
N LYS A 5 1.22 -25.38 11.27
CA LYS A 5 0.57 -24.31 10.51
C LYS A 5 0.37 -23.14 11.47
N LYS A 6 1.02 -22.00 11.20
CA LYS A 6 0.78 -20.78 11.97
C LYS A 6 -0.71 -20.49 11.80
N PHE A 7 -1.45 -20.56 12.90
CA PHE A 7 -2.85 -20.16 12.92
C PHE A 7 -2.88 -18.67 12.57
N CYS A 8 -3.63 -18.29 11.54
CA CYS A 8 -3.81 -16.90 11.14
C CYS A 8 -5.15 -16.44 11.75
N PRO A 9 -5.17 -15.90 12.98
CA PRO A 9 -6.43 -15.55 13.64
C PRO A 9 -7.14 -14.36 12.98
N ARG A 10 -6.42 -13.60 12.14
CA ARG A 10 -6.90 -12.36 11.52
C ARG A 10 -7.18 -12.59 10.04
N LEU A 11 -8.28 -12.00 9.57
CA LEU A 11 -8.61 -11.95 8.13
C LEU A 11 -7.59 -11.11 7.34
N LEU A 12 -7.10 -10.04 7.96
CA LEU A 12 -6.12 -9.11 7.42
C LEU A 12 -5.27 -8.59 8.59
N ASP A 13 -3.95 -8.54 8.43
CA ASP A 13 -3.07 -7.97 9.47
C ASP A 13 -3.09 -6.44 9.44
N TYR A 14 -3.05 -5.83 8.26
CA TYR A 14 -3.06 -4.38 8.10
C TYR A 14 -3.85 -3.92 6.87
N LEU A 15 -4.61 -2.83 7.03
CA LEU A 15 -5.14 -2.03 5.94
C LEU A 15 -4.38 -0.72 5.88
N VAL A 16 -3.82 -0.37 4.73
CA VAL A 16 -3.04 0.87 4.54
C VAL A 16 -3.62 1.69 3.39
N ILE A 17 -3.57 3.01 3.54
CA ILE A 17 -3.84 3.97 2.46
C ILE A 17 -2.51 4.66 2.16
N VAL A 18 -2.01 4.44 0.95
CA VAL A 18 -0.73 4.98 0.47
C VAL A 18 -0.99 6.01 -0.61
N GLY A 19 -0.26 7.12 -0.59
CA GLY A 19 -0.39 8.19 -1.58
C GLY A 19 0.55 9.36 -1.32
N ALA A 20 0.42 10.42 -2.13
CA ALA A 20 1.10 11.68 -1.88
C ALA A 20 0.28 12.53 -0.88
N ARG A 21 0.89 12.96 0.23
CA ARG A 21 0.19 13.79 1.24
C ARG A 21 -0.19 15.16 0.70
N HIS A 22 0.68 15.72 -0.13
CA HIS A 22 0.47 16.99 -0.82
C HIS A 22 0.67 16.76 -2.31
N PRO A 23 -0.38 16.36 -3.05
CA PRO A 23 -0.25 16.07 -4.47
C PRO A 23 0.16 17.33 -5.24
N SER A 24 1.14 17.21 -6.14
CA SER A 24 1.62 18.30 -7.00
C SER A 24 1.47 17.91 -8.47
N SER A 25 1.05 18.86 -9.30
CA SER A 25 0.95 18.67 -10.76
C SER A 25 2.30 18.74 -11.46
N ASP A 26 3.31 19.30 -10.79
CA ASP A 26 4.58 19.66 -11.40
C ASP A 26 5.62 18.54 -11.27
N SER A 27 5.36 17.57 -10.37
CA SER A 27 6.20 16.39 -10.22
C SER A 27 5.70 15.24 -11.09
N VAL A 28 6.61 14.62 -11.82
CA VAL A 28 6.36 13.40 -12.60
C VAL A 28 6.00 12.23 -11.67
N ALA A 29 6.65 12.14 -10.51
CA ALA A 29 6.36 11.13 -9.49
C ALA A 29 6.67 11.70 -8.10
N GLN A 30 5.76 11.48 -7.15
CA GLN A 30 5.94 11.91 -5.76
C GLN A 30 6.29 10.73 -4.86
N THR A 31 7.08 10.98 -3.83
CA THR A 31 7.42 9.94 -2.84
C THR A 31 6.13 9.42 -2.19
N PRO A 32 5.88 8.10 -2.20
CA PRO A 32 4.70 7.54 -1.59
C PRO A 32 4.80 7.63 -0.06
N GLU A 33 3.70 8.02 0.56
CA GLU A 33 3.59 8.14 2.01
C GLU A 33 2.42 7.30 2.54
N LEU A 34 2.53 6.86 3.79
CA LEU A 34 1.40 6.28 4.52
C LEU A 34 0.45 7.41 4.95
N LEU A 35 -0.73 7.44 4.36
CA LEU A 35 -1.76 8.44 4.66
C LEU A 35 -2.61 8.01 5.84
N ARG A 36 -3.00 6.73 5.89
CA ARG A 36 -3.73 6.10 7.00
C ARG A 36 -3.41 4.63 7.12
N ARG A 37 -3.63 4.07 8.31
CA ARG A 37 -3.57 2.63 8.55
C ARG A 37 -4.59 2.16 9.58
N TYR A 38 -4.90 0.88 9.52
CA TYR A 38 -5.56 0.13 10.57
C TYR A 38 -4.84 -1.22 10.76
N PRO A 39 -4.52 -1.64 11.99
CA PRO A 39 -4.60 -0.87 13.23
C PRO A 39 -3.67 0.36 13.25
N LEU A 40 -3.88 1.27 14.23
CA LEU A 40 -3.05 2.48 14.39
C LEU A 40 -1.65 2.18 14.91
N GLU A 41 -1.49 1.06 15.62
CA GLU A 41 -0.24 0.57 16.19
C GLU A 41 0.16 -0.74 15.52
N ASP A 42 1.41 -1.13 15.68
CA ASP A 42 1.92 -2.37 15.10
C ASP A 42 1.55 -3.60 15.93
N HIS A 43 1.35 -4.75 15.27
CA HIS A 43 1.23 -6.03 15.97
C HIS A 43 2.62 -6.39 16.52
N ALA A 44 2.67 -6.80 17.79
CA ALA A 44 3.94 -7.05 18.50
C ALA A 44 4.78 -8.15 17.84
N GLU A 45 4.14 -9.14 17.24
CA GLU A 45 4.77 -10.25 16.55
C GLU A 45 5.09 -9.98 15.07
N PHE A 46 4.48 -8.95 14.49
CA PHE A 46 4.55 -8.66 13.06
C PHE A 46 4.33 -7.17 12.80
N PRO A 47 5.38 -6.34 12.92
CA PRO A 47 5.26 -4.90 12.67
C PRO A 47 5.00 -4.61 11.19
N LEU A 48 4.37 -3.47 10.91
CA LEU A 48 4.08 -3.05 9.54
C LEU A 48 5.41 -2.65 8.87
N PRO A 49 5.81 -3.28 7.75
CA PRO A 49 7.04 -2.90 7.08
C PRO A 49 6.98 -1.43 6.61
N PRO A 50 8.00 -0.60 6.91
CA PRO A 50 7.99 0.82 6.54
C PRO A 50 8.05 1.02 5.01
N ASP A 51 8.58 0.05 4.29
CA ASP A 51 8.70 0.00 2.84
C ASP A 51 7.41 -0.44 2.12
N VAL A 52 6.35 -0.77 2.86
CA VAL A 52 5.04 -1.14 2.29
C VAL A 52 4.50 -0.05 1.35
N VAL A 53 4.88 1.21 1.58
CA VAL A 53 4.48 2.34 0.72
C VAL A 53 5.06 2.23 -0.70
N PHE A 54 6.30 1.72 -0.83
CA PHE A 54 6.93 1.47 -2.12
C PHE A 54 6.41 0.19 -2.77
N PHE A 55 6.01 -0.81 -1.96
CA PHE A 55 5.30 -1.97 -2.49
C PHE A 55 3.95 -1.58 -3.13
N CYS A 56 3.21 -0.67 -2.48
CA CYS A 56 1.94 -0.17 -3.01
C CYS A 56 2.09 0.79 -4.21
N GLN A 57 3.22 1.49 -4.32
CA GLN A 57 3.51 2.49 -5.35
C GLN A 57 5.00 2.42 -5.77
N PRO A 58 5.40 1.40 -6.55
CA PRO A 58 6.82 1.18 -6.86
C PRO A 58 7.44 2.29 -7.71
N GLU A 59 6.69 2.89 -8.63
CA GLU A 59 7.14 4.02 -9.45
C GLU A 59 6.90 5.39 -8.79
N GLY A 60 6.44 5.40 -7.54
CA GLY A 60 5.98 6.59 -6.83
C GLY A 60 4.54 6.99 -7.19
N CYS A 61 4.02 7.98 -6.46
CA CYS A 61 2.66 8.48 -6.65
C CYS A 61 2.61 9.40 -7.87
N LEU A 62 1.96 8.92 -8.93
CA LEU A 62 1.76 9.67 -10.16
C LEU A 62 0.46 10.48 -10.07
N SER A 63 0.53 11.80 -10.23
CA SER A 63 -0.66 12.63 -10.35
C SER A 63 -1.35 12.30 -11.68
N VAL A 64 -2.59 11.84 -11.64
CA VAL A 64 -3.30 11.34 -12.83
C VAL A 64 -3.65 12.53 -13.73
N ARG A 65 -2.74 12.92 -14.62
CA ARG A 65 -3.11 13.50 -15.91
C ARG A 65 -3.18 12.45 -17.03
N GLN A 66 -2.71 11.21 -16.82
CA GLN A 66 -2.50 10.31 -17.98
C GLN A 66 -2.42 8.79 -17.74
N ARG A 67 -3.13 8.20 -16.76
CA ARG A 67 -3.47 6.77 -16.86
C ARG A 67 -4.90 6.64 -17.37
N ARG A 68 -5.02 6.42 -18.69
CA ARG A 68 -6.13 5.62 -19.24
C ARG A 68 -6.21 4.41 -18.32
N MET A 69 -7.26 4.33 -17.50
CA MET A 69 -7.64 3.05 -16.92
C MET A 69 -7.68 2.09 -18.11
N SER A 70 -6.86 1.04 -18.07
CA SER A 70 -7.00 -0.05 -19.03
C SER A 70 -8.47 -0.48 -18.91
N LEU A 71 -9.25 -0.11 -19.92
CA LEU A 71 -10.62 -0.57 -20.08
C LEU A 71 -10.47 -2.09 -20.02
N ARG A 72 -10.96 -2.71 -18.94
CA ARG A 72 -11.13 -4.16 -18.96
C ARG A 72 -12.11 -4.38 -20.11
N ASP A 73 -11.65 -5.05 -21.14
CA ASP A 73 -12.49 -5.52 -22.23
C ASP A 73 -13.51 -6.47 -21.59
N ASP A 74 -14.73 -5.98 -21.36
CA ASP A 74 -15.88 -6.81 -21.03
C ASP A 74 -16.26 -7.54 -22.32
N THR A 75 -15.98 -8.85 -22.33
CA THR A 75 -16.29 -9.77 -23.44
C THR A 75 -17.78 -10.04 -23.51
#